data_AF-A0A0F0GKH6-F1
#
_entry.id   AF-A0A0F0GKH6-F1
#
_cell.length_a   1.000
_cell.length_b   1.000
_cell.length_c   1.000
_cell.angle_alpha   90.00
_cell.angle_beta   90.00
_cell.angle_gamma   90.00
#
_symmetry.space_group_name_H-M   'P 1'
#
loop_
_entity.id
_entity.type
_entity.pdbx_description
1 polymer ?
#
loop_
_entity_poly.entity_id
_entity_poly.type
_entity_poly.pdbx_seq_one_letter_code
_entity_poly.pdbx_strand_id
1 'polypeptide(L)'
;MTLVRQSVVPRVDENLTTPDYELGYLPRRLECPYCRGMYRRSELAALNVPGDLLDLALDVDRTQRYIRQTGDVWRTFDGRPLSGETGVDAPVFWEEADVVDVSGLTLPGLLPDMLGELPRLELSFTPTWQGEFGFVRDAGLRLANGVEAYARVIQAQVERMWQGDRQTEQFLEEMDVVTRHVLQSVGERAAVAELLIEVQDYVHEVGPFCGAAAELCQAVLSAEEHEMAGLWETLTGVPCPILAVPDLEPVRNSLGAETSWFGWASAITNCNRVLASVWETVAAPVEPQADPIETRRMRARTMLAAIMQTDVGAIACYQYLDSAFAYAYLLRNENEYLHGQMAEARRVLGLEPVG
;
A
#
# COMPACT_ATOMS: atom_id res chain seq x y z
N MET A 1 -19.23 30.48 -16.43
CA MET A 1 -18.44 30.37 -17.67
C MET A 1 -17.32 29.39 -17.38
N THR A 2 -17.23 28.34 -18.19
CA THR A 2 -16.28 27.22 -18.15
C THR A 2 -16.32 26.34 -16.89
N LEU A 3 -17.24 25.38 -16.94
CA LEU A 3 -17.20 24.15 -16.15
C LEU A 3 -15.79 23.54 -16.22
N VAL A 4 -15.27 23.08 -15.08
CA VAL A 4 -14.10 22.22 -14.99
C VAL A 4 -14.34 20.99 -15.87
N ARG A 5 -13.95 21.07 -17.14
CA ARG A 5 -13.71 19.90 -17.97
C ARG A 5 -12.37 19.36 -17.50
N GLN A 6 -12.35 18.60 -16.41
CA GLN A 6 -11.40 17.49 -16.37
C GLN A 6 -11.64 16.75 -17.69
N SER A 7 -10.61 16.72 -18.52
CA SER A 7 -10.76 16.26 -19.88
C SER A 7 -11.19 14.80 -19.86
N VAL A 8 -12.49 14.55 -20.05
CA VAL A 8 -13.03 13.25 -20.46
C VAL A 8 -12.52 12.85 -21.85
N VAL A 9 -11.78 13.75 -22.50
CA VAL A 9 -11.07 13.53 -23.74
C VAL A 9 -9.65 13.09 -23.40
N PRO A 10 -9.24 11.87 -23.79
CA PRO A 10 -7.87 11.41 -23.64
C PRO A 10 -6.85 12.41 -24.19
N ARG A 11 -5.71 12.55 -23.53
CA ARG A 11 -4.57 13.36 -24.01
C ARG A 11 -3.65 12.49 -24.84
N VAL A 12 -3.20 13.03 -25.98
CA VAL A 12 -2.27 12.36 -26.88
C VAL A 12 -0.94 12.10 -26.16
N ASP A 13 -0.45 10.87 -26.23
CA ASP A 13 0.91 10.51 -25.88
C ASP A 13 1.79 10.69 -27.12
N GLU A 14 2.55 11.78 -27.15
CA GLU A 14 3.42 12.14 -28.26
C GLU A 14 4.50 11.10 -28.55
N ASN A 15 4.85 10.25 -27.56
CA ASN A 15 5.88 9.22 -27.72
C ASN A 15 5.35 7.94 -28.38
N LEU A 16 4.03 7.75 -28.43
CA LEU A 16 3.37 6.55 -28.92
C LEU A 16 2.48 6.82 -30.15
N THR A 17 2.50 8.05 -30.65
CA THR A 17 1.67 8.52 -31.76
C THR A 17 2.38 8.36 -33.10
N THR A 18 1.64 8.00 -34.13
CA THR A 18 2.08 7.95 -35.54
C THR A 18 1.38 9.04 -36.34
N PRO A 19 1.81 9.39 -37.57
CA PRO A 19 1.12 10.40 -38.38
C PRO A 19 -0.36 10.10 -38.61
N ASP A 20 -0.72 8.81 -38.65
CA ASP A 20 -2.06 8.35 -38.97
C ASP A 20 -2.93 8.06 -37.73
N TYR A 21 -2.31 7.80 -36.56
CA TYR A 21 -3.02 7.41 -35.34
C TYR A 21 -2.42 8.03 -34.08
N GLU A 22 -3.30 8.49 -33.20
CA GLU A 22 -2.96 9.05 -31.89
C GLU A 22 -3.38 8.09 -30.78
N LEU A 23 -2.45 7.81 -29.87
CA LEU A 23 -2.73 7.10 -28.62
C LEU A 23 -2.86 8.10 -27.49
N GLY A 24 -3.72 7.81 -26.52
CA GLY A 24 -3.94 8.73 -25.42
C GLY A 24 -4.47 8.11 -24.14
N TYR A 25 -4.38 8.89 -23.06
CA TYR A 25 -4.70 8.47 -21.70
C TYR A 25 -5.59 9.50 -21.01
N LEU A 26 -6.38 9.06 -20.03
CA LEU A 26 -7.09 9.98 -19.14
C LEU A 26 -6.17 10.45 -17.99
N PRO A 27 -6.46 11.60 -17.35
CA PRO A 27 -5.82 11.97 -16.09
C PRO A 27 -6.22 11.00 -14.96
N ARG A 28 -5.29 10.71 -14.03
CA ARG A 28 -5.50 9.78 -12.89
C ARG A 28 -6.72 10.17 -12.06
N ARG A 29 -7.52 9.18 -11.65
CA ARG A 29 -8.62 9.40 -10.69
C ARG A 29 -8.06 9.92 -9.36
N LEU A 30 -8.77 10.89 -8.79
CA LEU A 30 -8.42 11.51 -7.51
C LEU A 30 -8.81 10.58 -6.35
N GLU A 31 -7.82 10.23 -5.54
CA GLU A 31 -7.99 9.52 -4.27
C GLU A 31 -7.68 10.49 -3.12
N CYS A 32 -8.40 10.36 -2.01
CA CYS A 32 -8.06 11.09 -0.80
C CYS A 32 -6.71 10.61 -0.26
N PRO A 33 -5.70 11.49 -0.07
CA PRO A 33 -4.39 11.06 0.42
C PRO A 33 -4.44 10.49 1.86
N TYR A 34 -5.51 10.76 2.61
CA TYR A 34 -5.69 10.31 3.99
C TYR A 34 -6.47 9.01 4.10
N CYS A 35 -7.59 8.86 3.38
CA CYS A 35 -8.45 7.67 3.50
C CYS A 35 -8.48 6.79 2.25
N ARG A 36 -7.75 7.17 1.20
CA ARG A 36 -7.73 6.52 -0.14
C ARG A 36 -9.11 6.31 -0.77
N GLY A 37 -10.14 6.97 -0.24
CA GLY A 37 -11.47 7.00 -0.83
C GLY A 37 -11.40 7.69 -2.19
N MET A 38 -11.97 7.06 -3.21
CA MET A 38 -12.10 7.65 -4.54
C MET A 38 -13.04 8.85 -4.46
N TYR A 39 -12.55 10.05 -4.81
CA TYR A 39 -13.43 11.20 -4.97
C TYR A 39 -14.32 10.98 -6.19
N ARG A 40 -15.64 11.16 -6.01
CA ARG A 40 -16.55 11.14 -7.15
C ARG A 40 -16.27 12.36 -8.01
N ARG A 41 -16.28 12.19 -9.32
CA ARG A 41 -16.06 13.30 -10.28
C ARG A 41 -17.01 14.49 -10.06
N SER A 42 -18.22 14.23 -9.55
CA SER A 42 -19.19 15.26 -9.15
C SER A 42 -18.75 16.10 -7.95
N GLU A 43 -17.98 15.53 -7.01
CA GLU A 43 -17.50 16.21 -5.79
C GLU A 43 -16.32 17.12 -6.13
N LEU A 44 -15.45 16.69 -7.05
CA LEU A 44 -14.30 17.46 -7.53
C LEU A 44 -14.73 18.69 -8.35
N ALA A 45 -15.81 18.55 -9.11
CA ALA A 45 -16.41 19.65 -9.86
C ALA A 45 -16.92 20.79 -8.95
N ALA A 46 -17.18 20.52 -7.66
CA ALA A 46 -17.62 21.51 -6.69
C ALA A 46 -16.47 22.33 -6.08
N LEU A 47 -15.20 21.90 -6.24
CA LEU A 47 -14.04 22.53 -5.59
C LEU A 47 -13.58 23.84 -6.24
N ASN A 48 -14.17 24.24 -7.38
CA ASN A 48 -13.92 25.51 -8.07
C ASN A 48 -12.42 25.83 -8.31
N VAL A 49 -11.61 24.79 -8.55
CA VAL A 49 -10.17 24.89 -8.85
C VAL A 49 -9.96 24.99 -10.37
N PRO A 50 -9.00 25.80 -10.85
CA PRO A 50 -8.61 25.83 -12.27
C PRO A 50 -8.21 24.44 -12.81
N GLY A 51 -8.76 24.03 -13.96
CA GLY A 51 -8.61 22.67 -14.48
C GLY A 51 -7.20 22.29 -14.91
N ASP A 52 -6.40 23.27 -15.33
CA ASP A 52 -4.99 23.16 -15.66
C ASP A 52 -4.11 22.84 -14.44
N LEU A 53 -4.45 23.39 -13.26
CA LEU A 53 -3.75 23.09 -12.00
C LEU A 53 -4.11 21.70 -11.46
N LEU A 54 -5.34 21.26 -11.64
CA LEU A 54 -5.76 19.89 -11.38
C LEU A 54 -4.99 18.92 -12.28
N ASP A 55 -4.90 19.21 -13.58
CA ASP A 55 -4.20 18.35 -14.54
C ASP A 55 -2.66 18.34 -14.34
N LEU A 56 -2.07 19.36 -13.73
CA LEU A 56 -0.64 19.40 -13.38
C LEU A 56 -0.35 18.66 -12.06
N ALA A 57 -1.27 18.71 -11.10
CA ALA A 57 -1.16 18.00 -9.83
C ALA A 57 -1.44 16.50 -9.95
N LEU A 58 -2.01 16.07 -11.09
CA LEU A 58 -2.41 14.70 -11.35
C LEU A 58 -1.51 14.07 -12.42
N ASP A 59 -0.91 12.93 -12.07
CA ASP A 59 -0.18 12.10 -13.01
C ASP A 59 -1.14 11.43 -14.02
N VAL A 60 -0.59 10.86 -15.09
CA VAL A 60 -1.36 10.22 -16.16
C VAL A 60 -1.95 8.89 -15.69
N ASP A 61 -3.26 8.68 -15.91
CA ASP A 61 -3.90 7.37 -15.71
C ASP A 61 -3.54 6.44 -16.86
N ARG A 62 -2.58 5.54 -16.64
CA ARG A 62 -2.17 4.55 -17.65
C ARG A 62 -3.04 3.29 -17.65
N THR A 63 -4.06 3.20 -16.78
CA THR A 63 -4.91 2.01 -16.64
C THR A 63 -5.82 1.75 -17.84
N GLN A 64 -6.23 2.79 -18.56
CA GLN A 64 -7.06 2.68 -19.76
C GLN A 64 -6.44 3.48 -20.91
N ARG A 65 -6.10 2.78 -21.99
CA ARG A 65 -5.62 3.37 -23.24
C ARG A 65 -6.80 3.74 -24.13
N TYR A 66 -6.62 4.81 -24.89
CA TYR A 66 -7.54 5.26 -25.92
C TYR A 66 -6.78 5.44 -27.23
N ILE A 67 -7.46 5.24 -28.34
CA ILE A 67 -6.91 5.43 -29.68
C ILE A 67 -7.88 6.24 -30.54
N ARG A 68 -7.33 6.98 -31.49
CA ARG A 68 -8.09 7.55 -32.61
C ARG A 68 -7.22 7.61 -33.86
N GLN A 69 -7.85 7.67 -35.03
CA GLN A 69 -7.19 8.20 -36.22
C GLN A 69 -6.97 9.71 -36.02
N THR A 70 -5.88 10.26 -36.52
CA THR A 70 -5.56 11.70 -36.34
C THR A 70 -6.73 12.56 -36.82
N GLY A 71 -7.37 13.30 -35.90
CA GLY A 71 -8.55 14.14 -36.18
C GLY A 71 -9.91 13.51 -35.86
N ASP A 72 -9.97 12.22 -35.50
CA ASP A 72 -11.21 11.51 -35.19
C ASP A 72 -11.62 11.56 -33.70
N VAL A 73 -12.74 10.91 -33.38
CA VAL A 73 -13.24 10.72 -32.01
C VAL A 73 -12.47 9.59 -31.31
N TRP A 74 -12.09 9.83 -30.06
CA TRP A 74 -11.42 8.84 -29.21
C TRP A 74 -12.29 7.61 -28.95
N ARG A 75 -11.71 6.43 -29.11
CA ARG A 75 -12.28 5.13 -28.76
C ARG A 75 -11.40 4.47 -27.70
N THR A 76 -11.98 3.62 -26.86
CA THR A 76 -11.18 2.80 -25.93
C THR A 76 -10.31 1.85 -26.72
N PHE A 77 -9.04 1.74 -26.32
CA PHE A 77 -8.09 0.84 -26.95
C PHE A 77 -8.20 -0.52 -26.24
N ASP A 78 -9.06 -1.39 -26.79
CA ASP A 78 -9.43 -2.67 -26.18
C ASP A 78 -8.49 -3.83 -26.60
N GLY A 79 -7.31 -3.53 -27.15
CA GLY A 79 -6.33 -4.53 -27.61
C GLY A 79 -6.66 -5.20 -28.96
N ARG A 80 -7.79 -4.87 -29.58
CA ARG A 80 -8.16 -5.43 -30.90
C ARG A 80 -7.48 -4.67 -32.05
N PRO A 81 -6.95 -5.36 -33.08
CA PRO A 81 -6.57 -4.70 -34.31
C PRO A 81 -7.80 -4.07 -34.96
N LEU A 82 -7.64 -2.85 -35.50
CA LEU A 82 -8.64 -2.15 -36.30
C LEU A 82 -8.82 -2.85 -37.66
N SER A 83 -9.30 -4.09 -37.68
CA SER A 83 -9.71 -4.77 -38.90
C SER A 83 -11.23 -4.64 -39.04
N GLY A 84 -11.71 -3.63 -39.76
CA GLY A 84 -13.12 -3.66 -40.17
C GLY A 84 -13.72 -2.43 -40.83
N GLU A 85 -13.33 -1.20 -40.47
CA GLU A 85 -14.15 -0.03 -40.84
C GLU A 85 -13.52 0.96 -41.83
N THR A 86 -12.22 0.86 -42.17
CA THR A 86 -11.57 1.88 -43.02
C THR A 86 -11.02 1.36 -44.35
N GLY A 87 -11.12 0.07 -44.67
CA GLY A 87 -10.80 -0.43 -46.02
C GLY A 87 -9.36 -0.16 -46.49
N VAL A 88 -8.41 -0.04 -45.55
CA VAL A 88 -6.98 0.08 -45.86
C VAL A 88 -6.24 -1.07 -45.20
N ASP A 89 -5.81 -2.04 -46.01
CA ASP A 89 -4.80 -3.02 -45.65
C ASP A 89 -3.47 -2.29 -45.44
N ALA A 90 -3.09 -2.03 -44.18
CA ALA A 90 -1.75 -1.60 -43.83
C ALA A 90 -1.18 -2.54 -42.75
N PRO A 91 -0.06 -3.24 -43.00
CA PRO A 91 0.61 -4.05 -42.00
C PRO A 91 1.43 -3.13 -41.11
N VAL A 92 0.96 -2.88 -39.89
CA VAL A 92 1.75 -2.16 -38.90
C VAL A 92 2.46 -3.19 -38.02
N PHE A 93 3.74 -3.42 -38.33
CA PHE A 93 4.67 -4.15 -37.48
C PHE A 93 4.97 -3.30 -36.25
N TRP A 94 4.59 -3.78 -35.07
CA TRP A 94 5.19 -3.38 -33.80
C TRP A 94 5.66 -4.64 -33.09
N GLU A 95 6.93 -4.64 -32.65
CA GLU A 95 7.48 -5.67 -31.78
C GLU A 95 6.68 -5.69 -30.47
N GLU A 96 5.79 -6.66 -30.34
CA GLU A 96 4.94 -6.90 -29.17
C GLU A 96 5.78 -7.42 -28.01
N ALA A 97 5.70 -6.75 -26.86
CA ALA A 97 5.75 -7.46 -25.59
C ALA A 97 4.36 -8.10 -25.42
N ASP A 98 4.32 -9.42 -25.51
CA ASP A 98 3.14 -10.28 -25.65
C ASP A 98 1.99 -9.91 -24.69
N VAL A 99 0.98 -9.19 -25.19
CA VAL A 99 -0.35 -9.11 -24.58
C VAL A 99 -1.31 -9.79 -25.56
N VAL A 100 -1.64 -11.05 -25.26
CA VAL A 100 -2.48 -11.88 -26.11
C VAL A 100 -3.96 -11.48 -26.00
N ASP A 101 -4.55 -11.02 -27.11
CA ASP A 101 -5.99 -10.89 -27.30
C ASP A 101 -6.61 -12.27 -27.65
N VAL A 102 -7.35 -12.84 -26.69
CA VAL A 102 -8.05 -14.12 -26.82
C VAL A 102 -9.50 -13.97 -27.32
N SER A 103 -9.98 -12.75 -27.55
CA SER A 103 -11.41 -12.48 -27.78
C SER A 103 -11.92 -12.83 -29.19
N GLY A 104 -11.07 -13.36 -30.07
CA GLY A 104 -11.41 -13.77 -31.45
C GLY A 104 -11.50 -15.29 -31.70
N LEU A 105 -11.19 -16.14 -30.72
CA LEU A 105 -11.19 -17.59 -30.91
C LEU A 105 -12.52 -18.22 -30.53
N THR A 106 -13.43 -18.38 -31.49
CA THR A 106 -14.52 -19.36 -31.38
C THR A 106 -13.97 -20.77 -31.61
N LEU A 107 -13.24 -21.29 -30.62
CA LEU A 107 -12.81 -22.68 -30.56
C LEU A 107 -13.89 -23.51 -29.83
N PRO A 108 -14.32 -24.67 -30.35
CA PRO A 108 -15.22 -25.54 -29.61
C PRO A 108 -14.49 -26.14 -28.41
N GLY A 109 -14.93 -25.79 -27.19
CA GLY A 109 -14.49 -26.38 -25.92
C GLY A 109 -14.75 -25.47 -24.72
N LEU A 110 -14.85 -26.04 -23.52
CA LEU A 110 -15.04 -25.32 -22.24
C LEU A 110 -13.80 -24.52 -21.81
N LEU A 111 -12.61 -24.85 -22.31
CA LEU A 111 -11.33 -24.27 -21.88
C LEU A 111 -11.10 -22.81 -22.30
N PRO A 112 -11.36 -22.40 -23.56
CA PRO A 112 -11.32 -21.00 -23.98
C PRO A 112 -12.23 -20.07 -23.15
N ASP A 113 -13.45 -20.54 -22.83
CA ASP A 113 -14.42 -19.77 -22.04
C ASP A 113 -13.92 -19.58 -20.59
N MET A 114 -13.38 -20.64 -19.97
CA MET A 114 -12.80 -20.57 -18.63
C MET A 114 -11.62 -19.62 -18.52
N LEU A 115 -10.73 -19.57 -19.53
CA LEU A 115 -9.58 -18.64 -19.52
C LEU A 115 -10.00 -17.17 -19.59
N GLY A 116 -11.13 -16.87 -20.26
CA GLY A 116 -11.70 -15.53 -20.28
C GLY A 116 -12.33 -15.10 -18.96
N GLU A 117 -12.74 -16.06 -18.13
CA GLU A 117 -13.35 -15.85 -16.81
C GLU A 117 -12.32 -15.85 -15.67
N LEU A 118 -11.07 -16.25 -15.93
CA LEU A 118 -10.02 -16.23 -14.92
C LEU A 118 -9.66 -14.79 -14.51
N PRO A 119 -9.52 -14.53 -13.21
CA PRO A 119 -9.15 -13.20 -12.75
C PRO A 119 -7.73 -12.84 -13.19
N ARG A 120 -7.57 -11.62 -13.70
CA ARG A 120 -6.26 -11.03 -14.03
C ARG A 120 -5.72 -10.34 -12.79
N LEU A 121 -4.60 -10.84 -12.29
CA LEU A 121 -3.88 -10.23 -11.18
C LEU A 121 -2.83 -9.27 -11.74
N GLU A 122 -3.07 -7.98 -11.60
CA GLU A 122 -2.12 -6.95 -12.00
C GLU A 122 -1.28 -6.51 -10.80
N LEU A 123 0.04 -6.77 -10.88
CA LEU A 123 1.03 -6.41 -9.84
C LEU A 123 1.15 -4.90 -9.59
N SER A 124 0.64 -4.08 -10.52
CA SER A 124 0.65 -2.62 -10.48
C SER A 124 -0.35 -2.02 -9.48
N PHE A 125 -1.35 -2.79 -9.01
CA PHE A 125 -2.40 -2.26 -8.14
C PHE A 125 -2.10 -2.35 -6.63
N THR A 126 -0.97 -2.93 -6.23
CA THR A 126 -0.71 -3.32 -4.83
C THR A 126 0.77 -3.12 -4.48
N PRO A 127 1.17 -1.89 -4.10
CA PRO A 127 2.56 -1.55 -3.82
C PRO A 127 3.18 -2.39 -2.70
N THR A 128 2.38 -2.98 -1.81
CA THR A 128 2.91 -3.79 -0.71
C THR A 128 3.44 -5.17 -1.15
N TRP A 129 3.20 -5.58 -2.41
CA TRP A 129 3.72 -6.84 -2.97
C TRP A 129 5.19 -6.73 -3.38
N GLN A 130 5.65 -5.52 -3.71
CA GLN A 130 7.03 -5.29 -4.19
C GLN A 130 8.07 -5.27 -3.07
N GLY A 131 7.65 -5.55 -1.82
CA GLY A 131 8.56 -5.67 -0.69
C GLY A 131 9.17 -4.34 -0.21
N GLU A 132 8.54 -3.21 -0.56
CA GLU A 132 8.99 -1.88 -0.13
C GLU A 132 8.98 -1.70 1.40
N PHE A 133 8.24 -2.55 2.12
CA PHE A 133 8.17 -2.54 3.57
C PHE A 133 9.11 -3.57 4.17
N GLY A 134 10.23 -3.07 4.71
CA GLY A 134 11.32 -3.89 5.24
C GLY A 134 10.93 -4.95 6.27
N PHE A 135 9.78 -4.81 6.94
CA PHE A 135 9.35 -5.78 7.95
C PHE A 135 8.55 -6.98 7.39
N VAL A 136 7.93 -6.86 6.20
CA VAL A 136 7.19 -7.95 5.50
C VAL A 136 7.74 -8.24 4.10
N ARG A 137 8.96 -7.78 3.81
CA ARG A 137 9.57 -7.84 2.48
C ARG A 137 9.56 -9.24 1.88
N ASP A 138 10.07 -10.24 2.60
CA ASP A 138 10.16 -11.61 2.10
C ASP A 138 8.76 -12.22 1.87
N ALA A 139 7.81 -11.91 2.75
CA ALA A 139 6.41 -12.35 2.59
C ALA A 139 5.78 -11.74 1.33
N GLY A 140 6.04 -10.45 1.08
CA GLY A 140 5.63 -9.75 -0.14
C GLY A 140 6.25 -10.36 -1.39
N LEU A 141 7.56 -10.63 -1.38
CA LEU A 141 8.27 -11.24 -2.50
C LEU A 141 7.77 -12.66 -2.82
N ARG A 142 7.50 -13.49 -1.80
CA ARG A 142 6.91 -14.83 -2.02
C ARG A 142 5.54 -14.73 -2.69
N LEU A 143 4.69 -13.83 -2.21
CA LEU A 143 3.39 -13.60 -2.84
C LEU A 143 3.52 -13.10 -4.28
N ALA A 144 4.39 -12.11 -4.53
CA ALA A 144 4.63 -11.58 -5.87
C ALA A 144 5.09 -12.69 -6.84
N ASN A 145 6.03 -13.53 -6.43
CA ASN A 145 6.48 -14.68 -7.22
C ASN A 145 5.34 -15.67 -7.50
N GLY A 146 4.43 -15.90 -6.54
CA GLY A 146 3.24 -16.73 -6.73
C GLY A 146 2.26 -16.13 -7.74
N VAL A 147 2.01 -14.83 -7.67
CA VAL A 147 1.15 -14.11 -8.61
C VAL A 147 1.76 -14.08 -10.03
N GLU A 148 3.06 -13.88 -10.15
CA GLU A 148 3.76 -14.00 -11.43
C GLU A 148 3.69 -15.43 -12.00
N ALA A 149 3.85 -16.44 -11.15
CA ALA A 149 3.67 -17.83 -11.56
C ALA A 149 2.25 -18.07 -12.08
N TYR A 150 1.24 -17.49 -11.44
CA TYR A 150 -0.16 -17.60 -11.87
C TYR A 150 -0.36 -17.02 -13.26
N ALA A 151 0.16 -15.80 -13.49
CA ALA A 151 0.11 -15.16 -14.80
C ALA A 151 0.85 -15.99 -15.87
N ARG A 152 2.03 -16.52 -15.55
CA ARG A 152 2.82 -17.37 -16.47
C ARG A 152 2.10 -18.66 -16.87
N VAL A 153 1.44 -19.33 -15.93
CA VAL A 153 0.69 -20.57 -16.24
C VAL A 153 -0.46 -20.28 -17.20
N ILE A 154 -1.20 -19.19 -16.98
CA ILE A 154 -2.27 -18.76 -17.89
C ILE A 154 -1.71 -18.46 -19.29
N GLN A 155 -0.64 -17.66 -19.38
CA GLN A 155 -0.02 -17.29 -20.65
C GLN A 155 0.47 -18.52 -21.42
N ALA A 156 1.21 -19.41 -20.74
CA ALA A 156 1.70 -20.65 -21.34
C ALA A 156 0.57 -21.56 -21.85
N GLN A 157 -0.60 -21.54 -21.19
CA GLN A 157 -1.75 -22.31 -21.66
C GLN A 157 -2.40 -21.68 -22.90
N VAL A 158 -2.50 -20.35 -22.95
CA VAL A 158 -2.99 -19.63 -24.14
C VAL A 158 -2.09 -19.91 -25.35
N GLU A 159 -0.76 -19.88 -25.16
CA GLU A 159 0.22 -20.21 -26.20
C GLU A 159 0.10 -21.67 -26.68
N ARG A 160 -0.05 -22.63 -25.76
CA ARG A 160 -0.29 -24.05 -26.08
C ARG A 160 -1.56 -24.22 -26.93
N MET A 161 -2.64 -23.54 -26.57
CA MET A 161 -3.90 -23.59 -27.32
C MET A 161 -3.78 -23.04 -28.73
N TRP A 162 -2.99 -21.99 -28.94
CA TRP A 162 -2.67 -21.47 -30.27
C TRP A 162 -1.87 -22.45 -31.13
N GLN A 163 -0.99 -23.23 -30.52
CA GLN A 163 -0.23 -24.28 -31.19
C GLN A 163 -1.06 -25.56 -31.45
N GLY A 164 -2.33 -25.58 -31.04
CA GLY A 164 -3.23 -26.72 -31.20
C GLY A 164 -3.06 -27.80 -30.14
N ASP A 165 -2.24 -27.58 -29.11
CA ASP A 165 -2.06 -28.49 -27.99
C ASP A 165 -3.07 -28.18 -26.87
N ARG A 166 -3.77 -29.21 -26.39
CA ARG A 166 -4.86 -29.10 -25.40
C ARG A 166 -4.57 -29.97 -24.18
N GLN A 167 -3.43 -29.76 -23.53
CA GLN A 167 -3.06 -30.42 -22.27
C GLN A 167 -3.84 -29.84 -21.08
N THR A 168 -5.14 -30.09 -21.07
CA THR A 168 -6.08 -29.56 -20.06
C THR A 168 -5.75 -30.05 -18.65
N GLU A 169 -5.41 -31.33 -18.49
CA GLU A 169 -5.09 -31.91 -17.18
C GLU A 169 -3.84 -31.28 -16.56
N GLN A 170 -2.77 -31.15 -17.34
CA GLN A 170 -1.54 -30.50 -16.88
C GLN A 170 -1.76 -29.03 -16.50
N PHE A 171 -2.57 -28.29 -17.27
CA PHE A 171 -2.93 -26.92 -16.91
C PHE A 171 -3.69 -26.84 -15.59
N LEU A 172 -4.65 -27.73 -15.35
CA LEU A 172 -5.40 -27.77 -14.10
C LEU A 172 -4.51 -28.12 -12.90
N GLU A 173 -3.56 -29.03 -13.07
CA GLU A 173 -2.55 -29.36 -12.04
C GLU A 173 -1.64 -28.17 -11.73
N GLU A 174 -1.11 -27.49 -12.76
CA GLU A 174 -0.28 -26.29 -12.60
C GLU A 174 -1.05 -25.16 -11.90
N MET A 175 -2.31 -24.92 -12.29
CA MET A 175 -3.18 -23.91 -11.66
C MET A 175 -3.53 -24.26 -10.22
N ASP A 176 -3.77 -25.54 -9.91
CA ASP A 176 -4.05 -25.97 -8.53
C ASP A 176 -2.85 -25.72 -7.62
N VAL A 177 -1.64 -26.06 -8.07
CA VAL A 177 -0.39 -25.80 -7.33
C VAL A 177 -0.21 -24.30 -7.10
N VAL A 178 -0.32 -23.49 -8.15
CA VAL A 178 -0.03 -22.06 -8.04
C VAL A 178 -1.08 -21.31 -7.23
N THR A 179 -2.37 -21.60 -7.42
CA THR A 179 -3.44 -20.95 -6.63
C THR A 179 -3.34 -21.30 -5.14
N ARG A 180 -2.97 -22.54 -4.78
CA ARG A 180 -2.67 -22.91 -3.38
C ARG A 180 -1.49 -22.13 -2.83
N HIS A 181 -0.42 -21.99 -3.62
CA HIS A 181 0.76 -21.24 -3.19
C HIS A 181 0.46 -19.75 -2.92
N VAL A 182 -0.35 -19.13 -3.77
CA VAL A 182 -0.84 -17.76 -3.56
C VAL A 182 -1.67 -17.68 -2.28
N LEU A 183 -2.65 -18.58 -2.10
CA LEU A 183 -3.51 -18.61 -0.91
C LEU A 183 -2.72 -18.84 0.39
N GLN A 184 -1.73 -19.72 0.37
CA GLN A 184 -0.83 -19.92 1.51
C GLN A 184 -0.08 -18.62 1.85
N SER A 185 0.50 -17.97 0.84
CA SER A 185 1.24 -16.71 1.03
C SER A 185 0.34 -15.58 1.55
N VAL A 186 -0.91 -15.53 1.09
CA VAL A 186 -1.94 -14.63 1.60
C VAL A 186 -2.25 -14.90 3.07
N GLY A 187 -2.44 -16.17 3.45
CA GLY A 187 -2.69 -16.57 4.84
C GLY A 187 -1.52 -16.20 5.78
N GLU A 188 -0.29 -16.44 5.34
CA GLU A 188 0.93 -16.06 6.07
C GLU A 188 1.00 -14.54 6.30
N ARG A 189 0.71 -13.72 5.28
CA ARG A 189 0.67 -12.25 5.41
C ARG A 189 -0.49 -11.79 6.29
N ALA A 190 -1.65 -12.44 6.21
CA ALA A 190 -2.82 -12.09 7.01
C ALA A 190 -2.54 -12.29 8.50
N ALA A 191 -1.90 -13.41 8.89
CA ALA A 191 -1.51 -13.64 10.28
C ALA A 191 -0.60 -12.55 10.84
N VAL A 192 0.31 -12.00 10.03
CA VAL A 192 1.15 -10.85 10.41
C VAL A 192 0.31 -9.58 10.59
N ALA A 193 -0.59 -9.30 9.64
CA ALA A 193 -1.42 -8.10 9.67
C ALA A 193 -2.35 -8.07 10.90
N GLU A 194 -2.97 -9.21 11.24
CA GLU A 194 -3.86 -9.30 12.40
C GLU A 194 -3.14 -9.03 13.72
N LEU A 195 -1.96 -9.64 13.94
CA LEU A 195 -1.17 -9.38 15.15
C LEU A 195 -0.74 -7.92 15.31
N LEU A 196 -0.51 -7.21 14.19
CA LEU A 196 -0.24 -5.78 14.22
C LEU A 196 -1.50 -4.98 14.55
N ILE A 197 -2.64 -5.32 13.96
CA ILE A 197 -3.92 -4.61 14.17
C ILE A 197 -4.41 -4.76 15.61
N GLU A 198 -4.23 -5.94 16.23
CA GLU A 198 -4.69 -6.23 17.60
C GLU A 198 -4.15 -5.26 18.66
N VAL A 199 -2.97 -4.68 18.45
CA VAL A 199 -2.32 -3.77 19.43
C VAL A 199 -2.42 -2.29 19.05
N GLN A 200 -3.05 -1.97 17.93
CA GLN A 200 -3.09 -0.60 17.37
C GLN A 200 -3.79 0.40 18.30
N ASP A 201 -4.91 -0.01 18.90
CA ASP A 201 -5.73 0.86 19.76
C ASP A 201 -4.90 1.43 20.92
N TYR A 202 -3.96 0.63 21.46
CA TYR A 202 -3.04 1.06 22.52
C TYR A 202 -2.01 2.09 22.05
N VAL A 203 -1.60 2.08 20.78
CA VAL A 203 -0.54 2.97 20.28
C VAL A 203 -1.08 4.32 19.80
N HIS A 204 -2.30 4.35 19.25
CA HIS A 204 -2.92 5.60 18.77
C HIS A 204 -3.14 6.62 19.90
N GLU A 205 -3.31 6.14 21.13
CA GLU A 205 -3.40 7.02 22.31
C GLU A 205 -2.04 7.60 22.72
N VAL A 206 -0.93 6.89 22.47
CA VAL A 206 0.42 7.25 22.96
C VAL A 206 1.07 8.39 22.16
N GLY A 207 0.81 8.49 20.85
CA GLY A 207 1.36 9.55 20.00
C GLY A 207 1.03 10.96 20.50
N PRO A 208 -0.25 11.30 20.74
CA PRO A 208 -0.65 12.57 21.36
C PRO A 208 -0.01 12.82 22.74
N PHE A 209 0.16 11.78 23.57
CA PHE A 209 0.84 11.91 24.86
C PHE A 209 2.31 12.28 24.72
N CYS A 210 3.04 11.68 23.78
CA CYS A 210 4.42 12.06 23.47
C CYS A 210 4.53 13.53 23.05
N GLY A 211 3.61 14.01 22.22
CA GLY A 211 3.54 15.41 21.80
C GLY A 211 3.29 16.36 22.97
N ALA A 212 2.26 16.08 23.77
CA ALA A 212 1.92 16.88 24.95
C ALA A 212 3.06 16.92 25.99
N ALA A 213 3.71 15.78 26.24
CA ALA A 213 4.86 15.72 27.14
C ALA A 213 6.05 16.54 26.63
N ALA A 214 6.31 16.52 25.31
CA ALA A 214 7.36 17.34 24.71
C ALA A 214 7.05 18.84 24.85
N GLU A 215 5.81 19.26 24.59
CA GLU A 215 5.36 20.65 24.76
C GLU A 215 5.50 21.11 26.21
N LEU A 216 5.08 20.28 27.18
CA LEU A 216 5.23 20.58 28.60
C LEU A 216 6.69 20.68 29.03
N CYS A 217 7.56 19.81 28.53
CA CYS A 217 8.99 19.92 28.78
C CYS A 217 9.57 21.22 28.19
N GLN A 218 9.16 21.62 26.99
CA GLN A 218 9.57 22.91 26.41
C GLN A 218 9.07 24.09 27.26
N ALA A 219 7.83 24.05 27.71
CA ALA A 219 7.26 25.07 28.60
C ALA A 219 8.07 25.18 29.89
N VAL A 220 8.42 24.06 30.55
CA VAL A 220 9.29 24.05 31.74
C VAL A 220 10.67 24.64 31.47
N LEU A 221 11.25 24.41 30.29
CA LEU A 221 12.56 24.97 29.94
C LEU A 221 12.53 26.50 29.79
N SER A 222 11.40 27.06 29.34
CA SER A 222 11.21 28.49 29.11
C SER A 222 10.51 29.24 30.24
N ALA A 223 9.93 28.53 31.20
CA ALA A 223 9.11 29.10 32.26
C ALA A 223 9.87 30.03 33.20
N GLU A 224 9.17 31.07 33.66
CA GLU A 224 9.60 31.87 34.79
C GLU A 224 9.43 31.12 36.11
N GLU A 225 10.13 31.56 37.16
CA GLU A 225 10.15 30.90 38.47
C GLU A 225 8.74 30.72 39.07
N HIS A 226 7.86 31.70 38.88
CA HIS A 226 6.49 31.68 39.42
C HIS A 226 5.56 30.70 38.68
N GLU A 227 5.89 30.29 37.46
CA GLU A 227 5.10 29.35 36.65
C GLU A 227 5.55 27.89 36.85
N MET A 228 6.78 27.70 37.34
CA MET A 228 7.46 26.42 37.43
C MET A 228 6.70 25.36 38.23
N ALA A 229 6.05 25.75 39.33
CA ALA A 229 5.34 24.81 40.19
C ALA A 229 4.16 24.14 39.46
N GLY A 230 3.31 24.92 38.79
CA GLY A 230 2.15 24.41 38.08
C GLY A 230 2.52 23.59 36.83
N LEU A 231 3.52 24.04 36.08
CA LEU A 231 4.02 23.30 34.92
C LEU A 231 4.67 21.97 35.31
N TRP A 232 5.43 21.94 36.41
CA TRP A 232 6.05 20.72 36.92
C TRP A 232 5.02 19.73 37.47
N GLU A 233 4.01 20.21 38.20
CA GLU A 233 2.88 19.39 38.65
C GLU A 233 2.12 18.79 37.46
N THR A 234 1.87 19.59 36.42
CA THR A 234 1.24 19.11 35.19
C THR A 234 2.10 18.05 34.51
N LEU A 235 3.40 18.32 34.32
CA LEU A 235 4.33 17.38 33.70
C LEU A 235 4.41 16.06 34.46
N THR A 236 4.50 16.09 35.79
CA THR A 236 4.59 14.87 36.62
C THR A 236 3.27 14.11 36.74
N GLY A 237 2.14 14.74 36.44
CA GLY A 237 0.82 14.12 36.39
C GLY A 237 0.49 13.40 35.07
N VAL A 238 1.26 13.61 34.00
CA VAL A 238 1.07 12.90 32.72
C VAL A 238 1.53 11.44 32.89
N PRO A 239 0.86 10.41 32.33
CA PRO A 239 1.38 9.05 32.37
C PRO A 239 2.63 8.89 31.48
N CYS A 240 3.54 7.98 31.86
CA CYS A 240 4.71 7.67 31.02
C CYS A 240 4.26 7.13 29.65
N PRO A 241 4.73 7.70 28.53
CA PRO A 241 4.36 7.21 27.20
C PRO A 241 5.14 5.92 26.91
N ILE A 242 4.49 4.77 27.10
CA ILE A 242 5.03 3.46 26.75
C ILE A 242 4.41 3.00 25.44
N LEU A 243 5.24 2.70 24.45
CA LEU A 243 4.81 2.21 23.15
C LEU A 243 4.56 0.70 23.22
N ALA A 244 3.35 0.25 22.90
CA ALA A 244 3.06 -1.17 22.77
C ALA A 244 3.75 -1.74 21.52
N VAL A 245 4.56 -2.78 21.70
CA VAL A 245 5.26 -3.47 20.62
C VAL A 245 4.57 -4.81 20.36
N PRO A 246 3.96 -5.02 19.19
CA PRO A 246 3.36 -6.31 18.85
C PRO A 246 4.38 -7.45 18.85
N ASP A 247 3.99 -8.59 19.42
CA ASP A 247 4.79 -9.81 19.37
C ASP A 247 4.53 -10.56 18.05
N LEU A 248 5.52 -10.55 17.17
CA LEU A 248 5.47 -11.27 15.90
C LEU A 248 6.35 -12.54 15.89
N GLU A 249 6.91 -12.95 17.03
CA GLU A 249 7.65 -14.22 17.12
C GLU A 249 6.80 -15.43 16.68
N PRO A 250 5.48 -15.53 16.98
CA PRO A 250 4.65 -16.63 16.52
C PRO A 250 4.57 -16.78 14.99
N VAL A 251 4.75 -15.68 14.25
CA VAL A 251 4.67 -15.62 12.78
C VAL A 251 6.03 -15.31 12.14
N ARG A 252 7.13 -15.53 12.87
CA ARG A 252 8.49 -15.22 12.42
C ARG A 252 8.84 -15.83 11.05
N ASN A 253 8.41 -17.06 10.81
CA ASN A 253 8.65 -17.74 9.54
C ASN A 253 7.94 -17.05 8.37
N SER A 254 6.77 -16.44 8.62
CA SER A 254 6.00 -15.69 7.63
C SER A 254 6.67 -14.36 7.28
N LEU A 255 7.34 -13.69 8.22
CA LEU A 255 8.07 -12.44 7.97
C LEU A 255 9.31 -12.62 7.08
N GLY A 256 9.91 -13.82 7.13
CA GLY A 256 11.14 -14.17 6.43
C GLY A 256 12.42 -13.79 7.17
N ALA A 257 13.56 -14.13 6.57
CA ALA A 257 14.87 -14.01 7.20
C ALA A 257 15.41 -12.58 7.17
N GLU A 258 15.02 -11.77 6.18
CA GLU A 258 15.49 -10.39 6.01
C GLU A 258 14.57 -9.35 6.69
N THR A 259 13.61 -9.79 7.52
CA THR A 259 12.69 -8.86 8.19
C THR A 259 13.42 -7.87 9.10
N SER A 260 13.10 -6.59 8.94
CA SER A 260 13.58 -5.53 9.85
C SER A 260 12.79 -5.46 11.17
N TRP A 261 11.68 -6.22 11.32
CA TRP A 261 10.76 -6.08 12.46
C TRP A 261 11.46 -6.25 13.81
N PHE A 262 12.23 -7.33 13.99
CA PHE A 262 12.84 -7.63 15.29
C PHE A 262 13.92 -6.60 15.68
N GLY A 263 14.60 -6.02 14.69
CA GLY A 263 15.49 -4.89 14.92
C GLY A 263 14.74 -3.66 15.44
N TRP A 264 13.61 -3.33 14.80
CA TRP A 264 12.76 -2.22 15.22
C TRP A 264 12.10 -2.48 16.59
N ALA A 265 11.56 -3.67 16.83
CA ALA A 265 10.96 -4.06 18.10
C ALA A 265 11.97 -3.94 19.26
N SER A 266 13.22 -4.36 19.03
CA SER A 266 14.31 -4.20 20.00
C SER A 266 14.64 -2.73 20.26
N ALA A 267 14.72 -1.90 19.20
CA ALA A 267 14.95 -0.46 19.33
C ALA A 267 13.83 0.24 20.11
N ILE A 268 12.57 -0.08 19.83
CA ILE A 268 11.41 0.49 20.54
C ILE A 268 11.39 0.02 22.00
N THR A 269 11.69 -1.25 22.26
CA THR A 269 11.81 -1.77 23.64
C THR A 269 12.91 -1.04 24.42
N ASN A 270 14.04 -0.77 23.78
CA ASN A 270 15.12 0.01 24.39
C ASN A 270 14.69 1.48 24.62
N CYS A 271 13.95 2.09 23.69
CA CYS A 271 13.36 3.41 23.85
C CYS A 271 12.43 3.46 25.07
N ASN A 272 11.50 2.50 25.20
CA ASN A 272 10.61 2.37 26.35
C ASN A 272 11.39 2.27 27.68
N ARG A 273 12.48 1.51 27.70
CA ARG A 273 13.34 1.38 28.89
C ARG A 273 14.00 2.71 29.27
N VAL A 274 14.49 3.47 28.28
CA VAL A 274 15.09 4.80 28.50
C VAL A 274 14.02 5.79 28.97
N LEU A 275 12.86 5.83 28.32
CA LEU A 275 11.74 6.68 28.70
C LEU A 275 11.27 6.40 30.12
N ALA A 276 11.10 5.12 30.50
CA ALA A 276 10.72 4.74 31.85
C ALA A 276 11.75 5.23 32.89
N SER A 277 13.05 5.05 32.63
CA SER A 277 14.10 5.49 33.54
C SER A 277 14.17 7.01 33.69
N VAL A 278 14.01 7.75 32.60
CA VAL A 278 13.97 9.22 32.63
C VAL A 278 12.70 9.69 33.31
N TRP A 279 11.58 9.03 33.07
CA TRP A 279 10.29 9.32 33.68
C TRP A 279 10.31 9.14 35.20
N GLU A 280 10.88 8.03 35.70
CA GLU A 280 11.08 7.80 37.13
C GLU A 280 11.88 8.95 37.78
N THR A 281 12.87 9.48 37.06
CA THR A 281 13.67 10.63 37.52
C THR A 281 12.86 11.92 37.56
N VAL A 282 11.98 12.15 36.58
CA VAL A 282 11.08 13.31 36.53
C VAL A 282 10.01 13.22 37.63
N ALA A 283 9.37 12.05 37.77
CA ALA A 283 8.28 11.80 38.72
C ALA A 283 8.74 11.58 40.17
N ALA A 284 10.04 11.37 40.41
CA ALA A 284 10.57 11.19 41.76
C ALA A 284 10.24 12.41 42.65
N PRO A 285 9.65 12.19 43.84
CA PRO A 285 9.32 13.28 44.76
C PRO A 285 10.60 14.02 45.13
N VAL A 286 10.56 15.34 45.07
CA VAL A 286 11.71 16.18 45.40
C VAL A 286 11.42 16.96 46.67
N GLU A 287 12.36 16.93 47.61
CA GLU A 287 12.24 17.69 48.85
C GLU A 287 12.20 19.20 48.52
N PRO A 288 11.25 19.98 49.09
CA PRO A 288 11.02 21.39 48.73
C PRO A 288 12.23 22.32 48.89
N GLN A 289 13.22 21.91 49.68
CA GLN A 289 14.42 22.69 49.98
C GLN A 289 15.63 22.30 49.12
N ALA A 290 15.53 21.22 48.33
CA ALA A 290 16.64 20.59 47.61
C ALA A 290 16.46 20.56 46.08
N ASP A 291 15.40 21.16 45.54
CA ASP A 291 15.10 21.15 44.10
C ASP A 291 15.23 22.54 43.45
N PRO A 292 16.46 22.98 43.13
CA PRO A 292 16.65 24.16 42.30
C PRO A 292 15.83 24.05 41.01
N ILE A 293 15.26 25.17 40.55
CA ILE A 293 14.61 25.30 39.24
C ILE A 293 15.47 24.70 38.12
N GLU A 294 16.79 24.83 38.25
CA GLU A 294 17.75 24.29 37.30
C GLU A 294 17.76 22.74 37.26
N THR A 295 17.50 22.06 38.38
CA THR A 295 17.34 20.60 38.42
C THR A 295 16.09 20.18 37.65
N ARG A 296 14.96 20.87 37.84
CA ARG A 296 13.72 20.61 37.07
C ARG A 296 13.92 20.84 35.58
N ARG A 297 14.58 21.94 35.20
CA ARG A 297 14.95 22.21 33.81
C ARG A 297 15.87 21.14 33.23
N MET A 298 16.85 20.67 34.00
CA MET A 298 17.74 19.59 33.58
C MET A 298 16.94 18.30 33.33
N ARG A 299 16.06 17.90 34.25
CA ARG A 299 15.19 16.72 34.10
C ARG A 299 14.26 16.86 32.90
N ALA A 300 13.63 18.02 32.71
CA ALA A 300 12.79 18.31 31.54
C ALA A 300 13.59 18.26 30.23
N ARG A 301 14.84 18.74 30.22
CA ARG A 301 15.74 18.63 29.05
C ARG A 301 16.04 17.18 28.71
N THR A 302 16.31 16.35 29.70
CA THR A 302 16.57 14.92 29.50
C THR A 302 15.33 14.19 28.98
N MET A 303 14.15 14.48 29.52
CA MET A 303 12.88 13.93 29.03
C MET A 303 12.60 14.37 27.59
N LEU A 304 12.74 15.67 27.30
CA LEU A 304 12.58 16.19 25.94
C LEU A 304 13.54 15.52 24.95
N ALA A 305 14.81 15.32 25.34
CA ALA A 305 15.78 14.62 24.51
C ALA A 305 15.37 13.16 24.25
N ALA A 306 14.86 12.44 25.26
CA ALA A 306 14.38 11.06 25.09
C ALA A 306 13.13 10.97 24.18
N ILE A 307 12.26 11.97 24.21
CA ILE A 307 11.07 12.03 23.35
C ILE A 307 11.45 12.39 21.89
N MET A 308 12.27 13.43 21.72
CA MET A 308 12.52 14.10 20.44
C MET A 308 13.71 13.54 19.65
N GLN A 309 14.47 12.59 20.19
CA GLN A 309 15.62 12.03 19.49
C GLN A 309 15.21 11.48 18.11
N THR A 310 15.87 11.93 17.05
CA THR A 310 15.40 11.74 15.67
C THR A 310 15.38 10.29 15.20
N ASP A 311 16.28 9.45 15.73
CA ASP A 311 16.48 8.09 15.20
C ASP A 311 15.87 7.00 16.08
N VAL A 312 15.74 7.25 17.38
CA VAL A 312 15.30 6.27 18.39
C VAL A 312 14.49 6.88 19.54
N GLY A 313 14.05 8.14 19.40
CA GLY A 313 13.19 8.79 20.37
C GLY A 313 11.75 8.29 20.28
N ALA A 314 10.97 8.59 21.32
CA ALA A 314 9.57 8.15 21.43
C ALA A 314 8.74 8.50 20.18
N ILE A 315 8.93 9.71 19.62
CA ILE A 315 8.19 10.16 18.42
C ILE A 315 8.60 9.37 17.18
N ALA A 316 9.90 9.13 16.98
CA ALA A 316 10.38 8.34 15.84
C ALA A 316 9.88 6.90 15.93
N CYS A 317 9.99 6.29 17.11
CA CYS A 317 9.46 4.95 17.39
C CYS A 317 7.94 4.86 17.17
N TYR A 318 7.18 5.86 17.60
CA TYR A 318 5.75 5.97 17.32
C TYR A 318 5.48 6.03 15.81
N GLN A 319 6.19 6.87 15.05
CA GLN A 319 6.00 7.01 13.61
C GLN A 319 6.28 5.70 12.85
N TYR A 320 7.27 4.91 13.29
CA TYR A 320 7.52 3.59 12.73
C TYR A 320 6.36 2.62 13.01
N LEU A 321 5.82 2.61 14.23
CA LEU A 321 4.67 1.77 14.59
C LEU A 321 3.40 2.19 13.85
N ASP A 322 3.11 3.49 13.80
CA ASP A 322 1.97 4.06 13.08
C ASP A 322 2.00 3.68 11.59
N SER A 323 3.18 3.80 10.97
CA SER A 323 3.40 3.33 9.60
C SER A 323 3.13 1.83 9.47
N ALA A 324 3.67 0.99 10.37
CA ALA A 324 3.46 -0.45 10.35
C ALA A 324 1.97 -0.82 10.48
N PHE A 325 1.20 -0.12 11.32
CA PHE A 325 -0.25 -0.34 11.44
C PHE A 325 -1.00 0.10 10.19
N ALA A 326 -0.70 1.27 9.64
CA ALA A 326 -1.29 1.72 8.38
C ALA A 326 -1.03 0.68 7.26
N TYR A 327 0.16 0.09 7.23
CA TYR A 327 0.46 -1.02 6.31
C TYR A 327 -0.30 -2.29 6.63
N ALA A 328 -0.49 -2.66 7.89
CA ALA A 328 -1.26 -3.85 8.27
C ALA A 328 -2.71 -3.79 7.72
N TYR A 329 -3.37 -2.63 7.73
CA TYR A 329 -4.69 -2.48 7.09
C TYR A 329 -4.65 -2.65 5.58
N LEU A 330 -3.62 -2.13 4.92
CA LEU A 330 -3.44 -2.32 3.48
C LEU A 330 -3.23 -3.80 3.17
N LEU A 331 -2.38 -4.49 3.94
CA LEU A 331 -2.16 -5.92 3.82
C LEU A 331 -3.47 -6.71 3.98
N ARG A 332 -4.29 -6.39 4.99
CA ARG A 332 -5.57 -7.07 5.21
C ARG A 332 -6.50 -6.94 4.01
N ASN A 333 -6.71 -5.71 3.51
CA ASN A 333 -7.59 -5.46 2.37
C ASN A 333 -7.09 -6.17 1.09
N GLU A 334 -5.79 -6.14 0.84
CA GLU A 334 -5.19 -6.84 -0.30
C GLU A 334 -5.32 -8.36 -0.18
N ASN A 335 -5.10 -8.90 1.01
CA ASN A 335 -5.21 -10.33 1.28
C ASN A 335 -6.65 -10.81 1.10
N GLU A 336 -7.64 -10.06 1.57
CA GLU A 336 -9.07 -10.34 1.32
C GLU A 336 -9.39 -10.35 -0.18
N TYR A 337 -8.90 -9.34 -0.92
CA TYR A 337 -9.08 -9.28 -2.37
C TYR A 337 -8.47 -10.51 -3.07
N LEU A 338 -7.21 -10.81 -2.80
CA LEU A 338 -6.49 -11.93 -3.41
C LEU A 338 -7.11 -13.27 -3.06
N HIS A 339 -7.54 -13.45 -1.81
CA HIS A 339 -8.25 -14.63 -1.39
C HIS A 339 -9.54 -14.80 -2.22
N GLY A 340 -10.30 -13.72 -2.41
CA GLY A 340 -11.48 -13.71 -3.28
C GLY A 340 -11.17 -14.07 -4.73
N GLN A 341 -10.11 -13.49 -5.32
CA GLN A 341 -9.69 -13.80 -6.70
C GLN A 341 -9.26 -15.26 -6.85
N MET A 342 -8.49 -15.80 -5.91
CA MET A 342 -8.06 -17.21 -5.97
C MET A 342 -9.21 -18.18 -5.73
N ALA A 343 -10.16 -17.85 -4.85
CA ALA A 343 -11.39 -18.63 -4.70
C ALA A 343 -12.19 -18.67 -6.00
N GLU A 344 -12.31 -17.53 -6.69
CA GLU A 344 -13.01 -17.45 -7.98
C GLU A 344 -12.28 -18.21 -9.09
N ALA A 345 -10.96 -18.07 -9.20
CA ALA A 345 -10.15 -18.83 -10.16
C ALA A 345 -10.34 -20.34 -9.96
N ARG A 346 -10.29 -20.81 -8.72
CA ARG A 346 -10.51 -22.24 -8.39
C ARG A 346 -11.93 -22.68 -8.73
N ARG A 347 -12.94 -21.84 -8.48
CA ARG A 347 -14.34 -22.10 -8.84
C ARG A 347 -14.51 -22.26 -10.36
N VAL A 348 -13.96 -21.33 -11.16
CA VAL A 348 -14.01 -21.37 -12.63
C VAL A 348 -13.35 -22.65 -13.16
N LEU A 349 -12.24 -23.06 -12.56
CA LEU A 349 -11.49 -24.26 -12.95
C LEU A 349 -12.06 -25.58 -12.40
N GLY A 350 -13.11 -25.53 -11.57
CA GLY A 350 -13.67 -26.73 -10.91
C GLY A 350 -12.74 -27.37 -9.89
N LEU A 351 -11.78 -26.61 -9.35
CA LEU A 351 -10.85 -27.07 -8.31
C LEU A 351 -11.50 -27.02 -6.93
N GLU A 352 -11.14 -27.95 -6.05
CA GLU A 352 -11.64 -27.97 -4.67
C GLU A 352 -11.27 -26.68 -3.92
N PRO A 353 -12.12 -26.14 -3.04
CA PRO A 353 -11.74 -25.01 -2.20
C PRO A 353 -10.59 -25.39 -1.27
N VAL A 354 -9.66 -24.45 -1.04
CA VAL A 354 -8.62 -24.59 -0.01
C VAL A 354 -9.26 -24.18 1.32
N GLY A 355 -9.21 -25.08 2.30
CA GLY A 355 -9.76 -24.88 3.64
C GLY A 355 -8.87 -24.07 4.57
#